data_AF-A0A0F9FSQ8-F1
#
_entry.id   AF-A0A0F9FSQ8-F1
#
_cell.length_a   1.000
_cell.length_b   1.000
_cell.length_c   1.000
_cell.angle_alpha   90.00
_cell.angle_beta   90.00
_cell.angle_gamma   90.00
#
_symmetry.space_group_name_H-M   'P 1'
#
loop_
_entity.id
_entity.type
_entity.pdbx_description
1 polymer ?
#
loop_
_entity_poly.entity_id
_entity_poly.type
_entity_poly.pdbx_seq_one_letter_code
_entity_poly.pdbx_strand_id
1 'polypeptide(L)' 'LVACPLCQSNLDLRQKGIEKRLGKKFNLPIIYFTELLGLALGLDMHELGLSRHIISPSKLLERKLAVI' A
#
# COMPACT_ATOMS: atom_id res chain seq x y z
N LEU A 1 6.35 -1.48 -2.98
CA LEU A 1 5.91 -0.90 -4.26
C LEU A 1 5.89 -2.00 -5.31
N VAL A 2 4.87 -2.02 -6.17
CA VAL A 2 4.72 -3.01 -7.26
C VAL A 2 4.22 -2.32 -8.53
N ALA A 3 4.41 -2.96 -9.67
CA ALA A 3 3.94 -2.45 -10.98
C ALA A 3 3.17 -3.52 -11.79
N CYS A 4 2.65 -4.54 -11.11
CA CYS A 4 1.87 -5.62 -11.71
C CYS A 4 0.63 -5.88 -10.84
N PRO A 5 -0.60 -5.89 -11.42
CA PRO A 5 -1.83 -6.03 -10.63
C PRO A 5 -1.86 -7.35 -9.86
N LEU A 6 -1.32 -8.42 -10.47
CA LEU A 6 -1.24 -9.73 -9.81
C LEU A 6 -0.25 -9.73 -8.63
N CYS A 7 0.82 -8.94 -8.69
CA CYS A 7 1.75 -8.79 -7.57
C CYS A 7 1.09 -8.03 -6.41
N GLN A 8 0.32 -6.97 -6.71
CA GLN A 8 -0.45 -6.25 -5.69
C GLN A 8 -1.42 -7.20 -4.99
N SER A 9 -2.29 -7.90 -5.75
CA SER A 9 -3.26 -8.83 -5.20
C SER A 9 -2.62 -9.96 -4.39
N ASN A 10 -1.54 -10.56 -4.87
CA ASN A 10 -0.85 -11.63 -4.14
C ASN A 10 -0.26 -11.14 -2.82
N LEU A 11 0.42 -9.99 -2.83
CA LEU A 11 1.05 -9.47 -1.62
C LEU A 11 0.02 -8.94 -0.63
N ASP A 12 -1.09 -8.36 -1.08
CA ASP A 12 -2.10 -7.78 -0.20
C ASP A 12 -2.98 -8.88 0.45
N LEU A 13 -3.46 -9.84 -0.33
CA LEU A 13 -4.36 -10.90 0.14
C LEU A 13 -3.64 -11.97 0.99
N ARG A 14 -2.38 -12.31 0.66
CA ARG A 14 -1.68 -13.42 1.33
C ARG A 14 -1.09 -13.07 2.68
N GLN A 15 -1.02 -11.78 3.07
CA GLN A 15 -0.37 -11.39 4.32
C GLN A 15 -0.94 -12.14 5.52
N LYS A 16 -2.27 -12.16 5.68
CA LYS A 16 -2.94 -12.82 6.81
C LYS A 16 -2.53 -14.28 6.97
N GLY A 17 -2.40 -15.01 5.85
CA GLY A 17 -1.98 -16.42 5.86
C GLY A 17 -0.53 -16.59 6.29
N ILE A 18 0.37 -15.73 5.78
CA ILE A 18 1.80 -15.75 6.12
C ILE A 18 2.00 -15.33 7.58
N GLU A 19 1.30 -14.30 8.05
CA GLU A 19 1.34 -13.83 9.44
C GLU A 19 0.94 -14.93 10.41
N LYS A 20 -0.12 -15.69 10.09
CA LYS A 20 -0.56 -16.84 10.90
C LYS A 20 0.51 -17.93 10.95
N ARG A 21 1.15 -18.24 9.81
CA ARG A 21 2.19 -19.27 9.73
C ARG A 21 3.45 -18.90 10.49
N LEU A 22 3.84 -17.63 10.46
CA LEU A 22 5.09 -17.14 11.05
C LEU A 22 4.92 -16.58 12.47
N GLY A 23 3.68 -16.47 12.97
CA GLY A 23 3.40 -15.86 14.28
C GLY A 23 3.81 -14.39 14.37
N LYS A 24 3.89 -13.68 13.23
CA LYS A 24 4.39 -12.30 13.14
C LYS A 24 3.41 -11.45 12.35
N LYS A 25 3.14 -10.23 12.83
CA LYS A 25 2.39 -9.21 12.07
C LYS A 25 3.33 -8.38 11.21
N PHE A 26 2.97 -8.23 9.93
CA PHE A 26 3.69 -7.37 9.01
C PHE A 26 2.97 -6.05 8.83
N ASN A 27 1.64 -6.07 8.69
CA ASN A 27 0.83 -4.89 8.35
C ASN A 27 1.53 -4.04 7.27
N LEU A 28 1.98 -4.68 6.19
CA LEU A 28 2.80 -4.04 5.17
C LEU A 28 1.90 -3.44 4.08
N PRO A 29 1.83 -2.11 3.90
CA PRO A 29 1.03 -1.53 2.82
C PRO A 29 1.66 -1.80 1.46
N ILE A 30 0.86 -2.21 0.47
CA ILE A 30 1.32 -2.53 -0.89
C ILE A 30 0.86 -1.44 -1.86
N ILE A 31 1.75 -0.49 -2.13
CA ILE A 31 1.50 0.61 -3.08
C ILE A 31 1.79 0.20 -4.52
N TYR A 32 0.86 0.49 -5.42
CA TYR A 32 1.07 0.40 -6.87
C TYR A 32 1.82 1.64 -7.38
N PHE A 33 2.70 1.47 -8.37
CA PHE A 33 3.58 2.56 -8.79
C PHE A 33 2.82 3.80 -9.30
N THR A 34 1.68 3.63 -9.98
CA THR A 34 0.87 4.75 -10.47
C THR A 34 0.18 5.51 -9.35
N GLU A 35 -0.13 4.87 -8.23
CA GLU A 35 -0.67 5.55 -7.05
C GLU A 35 0.41 6.49 -6.47
N LEU A 36 1.66 6.00 -6.35
CA LEU A 36 2.76 6.84 -5.91
C LEU A 36 3.06 7.99 -6.89
N LEU A 37 3.01 7.71 -8.19
CA LEU A 37 3.16 8.75 -9.21
C LEU A 37 2.05 9.80 -9.11
N GLY A 38 0.80 9.39 -8.90
CA GLY A 38 -0.32 10.29 -8.70
C GLY A 38 -0.13 11.21 -7.50
N LEU A 39 0.33 10.67 -6.37
CA LEU A 39 0.66 11.47 -5.19
C LEU A 39 1.76 12.51 -5.50
N ALA A 40 2.80 12.10 -6.23
CA ALA A 40 3.89 13.01 -6.63
C ALA A 40 3.43 14.12 -7.59
N LEU A 41 2.36 13.88 -8.36
CA LEU A 41 1.72 14.84 -9.24
C LEU A 41 0.67 15.71 -8.53
N GLY A 42 0.46 15.53 -7.22
CA GLY A 42 -0.48 16.31 -6.42
C GLY A 42 -1.92 15.79 -6.40
N LEU A 43 -2.19 14.57 -6.88
CA LEU A 43 -3.50 13.94 -6.74
C LEU A 43 -3.75 13.51 -5.29
N ASP A 44 -5.01 13.56 -4.86
CA ASP A 44 -5.36 13.20 -3.48
C ASP A 44 -5.48 11.68 -3.28
N MET A 45 -5.37 11.25 -2.02
CA MET A 45 -5.39 9.82 -1.68
C MET A 45 -6.73 9.12 -1.96
N HIS A 46 -7.83 9.87 -1.95
CA HIS A 46 -9.18 9.37 -2.20
C HIS A 46 -9.38 9.13 -3.70
N GLU A 47 -8.95 10.05 -4.56
CA GLU A 47 -8.93 9.91 -6.02
C GLU A 47 -8.10 8.69 -6.46
N LEU A 48 -6.99 8.43 -5.77
CA LEU A 48 -6.10 7.31 -6.04
C LEU A 48 -6.62 5.98 -5.47
N GLY A 49 -7.73 5.98 -4.75
CA GLY A 49 -8.35 4.75 -4.22
C GLY A 49 -7.54 4.07 -3.11
N LEU A 50 -6.61 4.77 -2.46
CA LEU A 50 -5.72 4.21 -1.42
C LEU A 50 -6.48 3.72 -0.17
N SER A 51 -7.70 4.21 0.04
CA SER A 51 -8.61 3.73 1.09
C SER A 51 -9.11 2.30 0.87
N ARG A 52 -8.96 1.75 -0.34
CA ARG A 52 -9.42 0.39 -0.70
C ARG A 52 -8.38 -0.69 -0.45
N HIS A 53 -7.16 -0.33 -0.06
CA HIS A 53 -6.10 -1.29 0.26
C HIS A 53 -6.50 -2.13 1.48
N ILE A 54 -6.13 -3.42 1.49
CA ILE A 54 -6.42 -4.29 2.65
C ILE A 54 -5.66 -3.81 3.88
N ILE A 55 -4.43 -3.36 3.68
CA ILE A 55 -3.62 -2.70 4.69
C ILE A 55 -3.48 -1.22 4.33
N SER A 56 -4.05 -0.35 5.16
CA SER A 56 -4.01 1.09 4.95
C SER A 56 -2.57 1.63 4.85
N PRO A 57 -2.23 2.38 3.78
CA PRO A 57 -0.93 3.02 3.64
C PRO A 57 -0.81 4.38 4.33
N SER A 58 -1.88 4.91 4.95
CA SER A 58 -1.93 6.30 5.44
C SER A 58 -0.79 6.65 6.38
N LYS A 59 -0.51 5.80 7.39
CA LYS A 59 0.61 6.02 8.32
C LYS A 59 1.98 6.08 7.63
N LEU A 60 2.18 5.27 6.59
CA LEU A 60 3.43 5.24 5.83
C LEU A 60 3.58 6.52 5.00
N LEU A 61 2.50 6.93 4.35
CA LEU A 61 2.46 8.08 3.46
C LEU A 61 2.56 9.39 4.25
N GLU A 62 1.85 9.54 5.37
CA GLU A 62 1.99 10.69 6.27
C GLU A 62 3.45 10.89 6.71
N ARG A 63 4.16 9.81 7.06
CA ARG A 63 5.57 9.90 7.47
C ARG A 63 6.52 10.30 6.35
N LYS A 64 6.23 9.93 5.10
CA LYS A 64 7.14 10.07 3.96
C LYS A 64 6.84 11.28 3.08
N LEU A 65 5.58 11.69 3.02
CA LEU A 65 5.12 12.84 2.24
C LEU A 65 5.07 14.14 3.06
N ALA A 66 5.17 14.10 4.40
CA ALA A 66 5.39 15.29 5.23
C ALA A 66 6.77 15.97 5.01
N VAL A 67 7.52 15.58 3.97
CA VAL A 67 8.84 16.08 3.60
C VAL A 67 8.82 16.77 2.22
N ILE A 68 7.63 16.90 1.61
CA ILE A 68 7.42 17.63 0.35
C ILE A 68 6.57 18.86 0.64
#